data_AF-A0A172Z495-F1
#
_entry.id   AF-A0A172Z495-F1
#
_cell.length_a   1.000
_cell.length_b   1.000
_cell.length_c   1.000
_cell.angle_alpha   90.00
_cell.angle_beta   90.00
_cell.angle_gamma   90.00
#
_symmetry.space_group_name_H-M   'P 1'
#
loop_
_entity.id
_entity.type
_entity.pdbx_description
1 polymer ?
#
loop_
_entity_poly.entity_id
_entity_poly.type
_entity_poly.pdbx_seq_one_letter_code
_entity_poly.pdbx_strand_id
1 'polypeptide(L)'
;MSNKNIWYLPGPFHRYSEDIKALAKEAGLRIIDANATESREDAADDVPEVTVKEFPKVLLIDGGSSIVNIDAFRAELESVGLIVESFADQALVRPEGDLGPVADRLFQVFEAVNAGVQSLRNERDGEVEKVKSLQKRIDDLLAQTDKAGQADAEAKEIADLKAKLDAANVTYRANASKESLQKQVDELPKV
;
A
#
# COMPACT_ATOMS: atom_id res chain seq x y z
N MET A 1 -20.89 56.16 -61.37
CA MET A 1 -19.44 56.03 -61.15
C MET A 1 -19.27 55.40 -59.78
N SER A 2 -19.10 54.08 -59.70
CA SER A 2 -18.93 53.40 -58.42
C SER A 2 -17.64 53.90 -57.76
N ASN A 3 -17.75 54.52 -56.58
CA ASN A 3 -16.62 54.95 -55.78
C ASN A 3 -16.01 53.72 -55.10
N LYS A 4 -15.42 52.83 -55.90
CA LYS A 4 -14.69 51.67 -55.41
C LYS A 4 -13.41 52.14 -54.72
N ASN A 5 -13.49 52.40 -53.42
CA ASN A 5 -12.39 52.92 -52.62
C ASN A 5 -12.12 52.08 -51.37
N ILE A 6 -12.71 50.88 -51.29
CA ILE A 6 -12.55 50.00 -50.13
C ILE A 6 -11.45 48.99 -50.39
N TRP A 7 -10.48 48.95 -49.50
CA TRP A 7 -9.46 47.92 -49.47
C TRP A 7 -9.78 46.89 -48.39
N TYR A 8 -10.25 45.72 -48.82
CA TYR A 8 -10.51 44.60 -47.93
C TYR A 8 -9.21 43.85 -47.63
N LEU A 9 -8.66 44.06 -46.43
CA LEU A 9 -7.42 43.42 -45.99
C LEU A 9 -7.68 42.54 -44.74
N PRO A 10 -7.24 41.28 -44.70
CA PRO A 10 -7.46 40.42 -43.53
C PRO A 10 -6.71 40.87 -42.26
N GLY A 11 -7.45 41.25 -41.21
CA GLY A 11 -6.88 41.60 -39.91
C GLY A 11 -6.27 40.39 -39.17
N PRO A 12 -5.26 40.58 -38.28
CA PRO A 12 -4.75 41.87 -37.78
C PRO A 12 -3.72 42.57 -38.67
N PHE A 13 -3.83 43.91 -38.82
CA PHE A 13 -2.96 44.70 -39.71
C PHE A 13 -1.49 44.82 -39.27
N HIS A 14 -1.16 44.49 -38.02
CA HIS A 14 0.25 44.44 -37.57
C HIS A 14 1.02 43.26 -38.16
N ARG A 15 0.34 42.31 -38.81
CA ARG A 15 0.97 41.17 -39.50
C ARG A 15 1.65 41.55 -40.80
N TYR A 16 1.47 42.76 -41.32
CA TYR A 16 2.08 43.19 -42.57
C TYR A 16 3.38 43.98 -42.31
N SER A 17 4.33 43.85 -43.24
CA SER A 17 5.65 44.49 -43.21
C SER A 17 5.54 46.00 -43.34
N GLU A 18 4.61 46.43 -44.20
CA GLU A 18 4.35 47.80 -44.56
C GLU A 18 3.38 48.48 -43.58
N ASP A 19 3.42 49.81 -43.54
CA ASP A 19 2.40 50.60 -42.85
C ASP A 19 1.12 50.64 -43.70
N ILE A 20 0.24 49.67 -43.44
CA ILE A 20 -1.06 49.53 -44.10
C ILE A 20 -1.87 50.84 -44.06
N LYS A 21 -1.79 51.60 -42.96
CA LYS A 21 -2.55 52.85 -42.82
C LYS A 21 -1.98 53.96 -43.69
N ALA A 22 -0.65 54.03 -43.82
CA ALA A 22 0.00 54.98 -44.71
C ALA A 22 -0.31 54.65 -46.18
N LEU A 23 -0.21 53.38 -46.58
CA LEU A 23 -0.51 52.92 -47.95
C LEU A 23 -1.96 53.19 -48.35
N ALA A 24 -2.91 52.90 -47.45
CA ALA A 24 -4.31 53.20 -47.71
C ALA A 24 -4.56 54.71 -47.87
N LYS A 25 -3.90 55.54 -47.05
CA LYS A 25 -4.04 57.00 -47.13
C LYS A 25 -3.45 57.57 -48.43
N GLU A 26 -2.30 57.05 -48.86
CA GLU A 26 -1.63 57.45 -50.11
C GLU A 26 -2.45 57.06 -51.34
N ALA A 27 -3.04 55.86 -51.33
CA ALA A 27 -3.91 55.38 -52.40
C ALA A 27 -5.36 55.93 -52.33
N GLY A 28 -5.70 56.71 -51.29
CA GLY A 28 -7.05 57.24 -51.09
C GLY A 28 -8.10 56.18 -50.72
N LEU A 29 -7.67 55.04 -50.16
CA LEU A 29 -8.48 53.87 -49.85
C LEU A 29 -8.90 53.82 -48.38
N ARG A 30 -10.05 53.20 -48.11
CA ARG A 30 -10.55 52.87 -46.76
C ARG A 30 -10.33 51.39 -46.47
N ILE A 31 -9.62 51.09 -45.40
CA ILE A 31 -9.34 49.70 -45.03
C ILE A 31 -10.54 49.12 -44.28
N ILE A 32 -11.03 47.96 -44.72
CA ILE A 32 -12.02 47.15 -44.00
C ILE A 32 -11.43 45.77 -43.77
N ASP A 33 -11.71 45.18 -42.60
CA ASP A 33 -11.28 43.81 -42.31
C ASP A 33 -12.06 42.82 -43.18
N ALA A 34 -11.36 42.11 -44.06
CA ALA A 34 -11.95 41.12 -44.95
C ALA A 34 -12.61 39.95 -44.21
N ASN A 35 -12.25 39.70 -42.94
CA ASN A 35 -12.86 38.63 -42.13
C ASN A 35 -14.20 39.06 -41.49
N ALA A 36 -14.49 40.36 -41.45
CA ALA A 36 -15.68 40.89 -40.81
C ALA A 36 -16.88 41.04 -41.77
N THR A 37 -16.66 40.84 -43.08
CA THR A 37 -17.67 41.09 -44.12
C THR A 37 -17.68 39.94 -45.14
N GLU A 38 -18.85 39.36 -45.40
CA GLU A 38 -19.02 38.31 -46.42
C GLU A 38 -19.06 38.86 -47.85
N SER A 39 -19.52 40.11 -48.03
CA SER A 39 -19.59 40.80 -49.33
C SER A 39 -18.39 41.74 -49.52
N ARG A 40 -17.92 41.88 -50.76
CA ARG A 40 -16.81 42.76 -51.18
C ARG A 40 -17.31 43.89 -52.09
N GLU A 41 -18.48 44.42 -51.76
CA GLU A 41 -19.05 45.59 -52.44
C GLU A 41 -18.09 46.79 -52.31
N ASP A 42 -17.97 47.56 -53.40
CA ASP A 42 -17.08 48.72 -53.52
C ASP A 42 -15.58 48.46 -53.30
N ALA A 43 -15.14 47.19 -53.45
CA ALA A 43 -13.72 46.84 -53.46
C ALA A 43 -12.98 47.62 -54.56
N ALA A 44 -11.90 48.29 -54.18
CA ALA A 44 -11.02 48.99 -55.09
C ALA A 44 -10.38 48.00 -56.08
N ASP A 45 -10.36 48.36 -57.36
CA ASP A 45 -9.78 47.53 -58.42
C ASP A 45 -8.23 47.57 -58.39
N ASP A 46 -7.67 48.67 -57.87
CA ASP A 46 -6.23 48.88 -57.68
C ASP A 46 -5.93 49.01 -56.18
N VAL A 47 -5.23 48.02 -55.62
CA VAL A 47 -4.89 47.95 -54.20
C VAL A 47 -3.38 47.78 -54.03
N PRO A 48 -2.76 48.44 -53.05
CA PRO A 48 -1.35 48.26 -52.77
C PRO A 48 -1.00 46.80 -52.46
N GLU A 49 0.10 46.30 -53.03
CA GLU A 49 0.64 45.00 -52.70
C GLU A 49 1.29 45.05 -51.31
N VAL A 50 0.97 44.10 -50.44
CA VAL A 50 1.44 44.06 -49.06
C VAL A 50 1.98 42.70 -48.70
N THR A 51 3.05 42.69 -47.92
CA THR A 51 3.77 41.47 -47.54
C THR A 51 3.41 41.12 -46.11
N VAL A 52 2.93 39.89 -45.88
CA VAL A 52 2.75 39.38 -44.51
C VAL A 52 4.14 39.17 -43.92
N LYS A 53 4.44 39.82 -42.79
CA LYS A 53 5.62 39.54 -41.96
C LYS A 53 5.66 38.05 -41.70
N GLU A 54 6.74 37.41 -42.11
CA GLU A 54 7.11 36.11 -41.54
C GLU A 54 7.41 36.36 -40.07
N PHE A 55 6.43 36.08 -39.21
CA PHE A 55 6.75 35.92 -37.80
C PHE A 55 7.78 34.80 -37.71
N PRO A 56 8.78 34.90 -36.83
CA PRO A 56 9.58 33.74 -36.51
C PRO A 56 8.58 32.65 -36.11
N LYS A 57 8.47 31.59 -36.91
CA LYS A 57 7.95 30.33 -36.41
C LYS A 57 8.85 30.05 -35.23
N VAL A 58 8.32 30.22 -34.03
CA VAL A 58 9.04 29.84 -32.83
C VAL A 58 9.27 28.36 -33.00
N LEU A 59 10.47 28.01 -33.44
CA LEU A 59 11.07 26.75 -33.15
C LEU A 59 11.03 26.70 -31.63
N LEU A 60 10.06 25.94 -31.11
CA LEU A 60 10.17 25.39 -29.77
C LEU A 60 11.42 24.51 -29.85
N ILE A 61 12.57 25.15 -29.66
CA ILE A 61 13.79 24.47 -29.24
C ILE A 61 13.44 24.03 -27.83
N ASP A 62 12.86 22.85 -27.80
CA ASP A 62 12.77 21.94 -26.70
C ASP A 62 14.01 22.09 -25.81
N GLY A 63 13.86 22.85 -24.73
CA GLY A 63 14.83 22.95 -23.64
C GLY A 63 14.78 21.70 -22.76
N GLY A 64 14.66 20.51 -23.39
CA GLY A 64 14.64 19.19 -22.78
C GLY A 64 13.44 18.36 -23.22
N SER A 65 13.67 17.39 -24.11
CA SER A 65 12.75 16.36 -24.61
C SER A 65 11.71 15.92 -23.58
N SER A 66 10.60 16.65 -23.51
CA SER A 66 9.53 16.45 -22.54
C SER A 66 8.20 16.85 -23.15
N ILE A 67 7.87 16.24 -24.29
CA ILE A 67 6.47 15.91 -24.52
C ILE A 67 6.16 14.87 -23.45
N VAL A 68 5.56 15.30 -22.34
CA VAL A 68 4.96 14.39 -21.37
C VAL A 68 4.08 13.44 -22.17
N ASN A 69 4.48 12.18 -22.28
CA ASN A 69 3.70 11.17 -22.99
C ASN A 69 2.51 10.81 -22.10
N ILE A 70 1.46 11.64 -22.19
CA ILE A 70 0.26 11.55 -21.36
C ILE A 70 -0.38 10.15 -21.47
N ASP A 71 -0.31 9.53 -22.65
CA ASP A 71 -0.83 8.18 -22.87
C ASP A 71 0.01 7.12 -22.14
N ALA A 72 1.33 7.24 -22.15
CA ALA A 72 2.21 6.36 -21.37
C ALA A 72 1.98 6.53 -19.85
N PHE A 73 1.81 7.77 -19.37
CA PHE A 73 1.48 8.01 -17.96
C PHE A 73 0.12 7.46 -17.57
N ARG A 74 -0.88 7.57 -18.45
CA ARG A 74 -2.21 6.99 -18.23
C ARG A 74 -2.14 5.46 -18.12
N ALA A 75 -1.43 4.82 -19.04
CA ALA A 75 -1.22 3.37 -19.00
C ALA A 75 -0.46 2.91 -17.74
N GLU A 76 0.54 3.69 -17.30
CA GLU A 76 1.27 3.42 -16.06
C GLU A 76 0.35 3.57 -14.82
N LEU A 77 -0.50 4.61 -14.77
CA LEU A 77 -1.47 4.80 -13.70
C LEU A 77 -2.55 3.70 -13.68
N GLU A 78 -3.02 3.24 -14.83
CA GLU A 78 -3.93 2.09 -14.93
C GLU A 78 -3.27 0.82 -14.36
N SER A 79 -2.02 0.56 -14.73
CA SER A 79 -1.25 -0.58 -14.19
C SER A 79 -1.06 -0.49 -12.68
N VAL A 80 -0.73 0.70 -12.16
CA VAL A 80 -0.64 0.96 -10.71
C VAL A 80 -1.98 0.72 -10.03
N GLY A 81 -3.09 1.20 -10.61
CA GLY A 81 -4.44 0.97 -10.10
C GLY A 81 -4.76 -0.52 -9.94
N LEU A 82 -4.50 -1.31 -10.99
CA LEU A 82 -4.73 -2.76 -10.99
C LEU A 82 -3.89 -3.48 -9.92
N ILE A 83 -2.62 -3.09 -9.74
CA ILE A 83 -1.75 -3.68 -8.71
C ILE A 83 -2.29 -3.38 -7.31
N VAL A 84 -2.72 -2.14 -7.08
CA VAL A 84 -3.24 -1.71 -5.77
C VAL A 84 -4.57 -2.40 -5.45
N GLU A 85 -5.49 -2.47 -6.40
CA GLU A 85 -6.76 -3.18 -6.24
C GLU A 85 -6.52 -4.67 -5.97
N SER A 86 -5.63 -5.30 -6.74
CA SER A 86 -5.31 -6.71 -6.53
C SER A 86 -4.63 -6.99 -5.19
N PHE A 87 -3.80 -6.07 -4.70
CA PHE A 87 -3.22 -6.16 -3.36
C PHE A 87 -4.28 -5.97 -2.26
N ALA A 88 -5.23 -5.05 -2.45
CA ALA A 88 -6.35 -4.85 -1.53
C ALA A 88 -7.22 -6.11 -1.41
N ASP A 89 -7.40 -6.83 -2.51
CA ASP A 89 -8.08 -8.14 -2.57
C ASP A 89 -7.22 -9.31 -2.05
N GLN A 90 -6.01 -9.04 -1.54
CA GLN A 90 -5.07 -10.02 -0.99
C GLN A 90 -4.59 -11.08 -2.01
N ALA A 91 -4.75 -10.82 -3.32
CA ALA A 91 -4.32 -11.71 -4.38
C ALA A 91 -2.93 -11.34 -4.92
N LEU A 92 -2.68 -10.04 -5.10
CA LEU A 92 -1.48 -9.48 -5.74
C LEU A 92 -1.14 -10.18 -7.07
N VAL A 93 -1.95 -9.90 -8.09
CA VAL A 93 -1.79 -10.41 -9.45
C VAL A 93 -1.03 -9.39 -10.28
N ARG A 94 -0.04 -9.86 -11.04
CA ARG A 94 0.71 -9.01 -11.98
C ARG A 94 -0.22 -8.63 -13.15
N PRO A 95 -0.40 -7.34 -13.47
CA PRO A 95 -1.15 -6.94 -14.64
C PRO A 95 -0.54 -7.52 -15.93
N GLU A 96 -1.40 -7.77 -16.92
CA GLU A 96 -0.98 -8.22 -18.24
C GLU A 96 -0.24 -7.10 -18.99
N GLY A 97 0.79 -7.47 -19.76
CA GLY A 97 1.59 -6.53 -20.55
C GLY A 97 2.90 -6.07 -19.89
N ASP A 98 3.53 -5.10 -20.55
CA ASP A 98 4.77 -4.48 -20.09
C ASP A 98 4.44 -3.41 -19.04
N LEU A 99 4.97 -3.60 -17.83
CA LEU A 99 4.81 -2.65 -16.75
C LEU A 99 5.79 -1.49 -16.93
N GLY A 100 5.28 -0.27 -16.75
CA GLY A 100 6.13 0.90 -16.56
C GLY A 100 7.02 0.75 -15.31
N PRO A 101 8.12 1.51 -15.21
CA PRO A 101 9.09 1.38 -14.13
C PRO A 101 8.48 1.58 -12.73
N VAL A 102 7.47 2.44 -12.58
CA VAL A 102 6.79 2.67 -11.30
C VAL A 102 5.90 1.49 -10.94
N ALA A 103 5.10 1.00 -11.91
CA ALA A 103 4.22 -0.13 -11.71
C ALA A 103 5.02 -1.42 -11.40
N ASP A 104 6.11 -1.67 -12.12
CA ASP A 104 6.99 -2.82 -11.87
C ASP A 104 7.62 -2.76 -10.48
N ARG A 105 8.13 -1.60 -10.07
CA ARG A 105 8.70 -1.42 -8.74
C ARG A 105 7.65 -1.59 -7.64
N LEU A 106 6.43 -1.05 -7.83
CA LEU A 106 5.34 -1.21 -6.88
C LEU A 106 4.98 -2.68 -6.69
N PHE A 107 4.87 -3.42 -7.80
CA PHE A 107 4.58 -4.85 -7.76
C PHE A 107 5.66 -5.62 -6.98
N GLN A 108 6.94 -5.40 -7.28
CA GLN A 108 8.05 -6.05 -6.57
C GLN A 108 8.04 -5.76 -5.06
N VAL A 109 7.74 -4.52 -4.67
CA VAL A 109 7.66 -4.15 -3.25
C VAL A 109 6.50 -4.87 -2.57
N PHE A 110 5.32 -4.90 -3.19
CA PHE A 110 4.17 -5.61 -2.64
C PHE A 110 4.41 -7.12 -2.58
N GLU A 111 5.11 -7.70 -3.55
CA GLU A 111 5.48 -9.10 -3.56
C GLU A 111 6.41 -9.43 -2.39
N ALA A 112 7.45 -8.61 -2.19
CA ALA A 112 8.37 -8.76 -1.08
C ALA A 112 7.67 -8.60 0.29
N VAL A 113 6.75 -7.64 0.41
CA VAL A 113 5.95 -7.45 1.63
C VAL A 113 5.06 -8.66 1.88
N ASN A 114 4.36 -9.15 0.85
CA ASN A 114 3.48 -10.32 0.98
C ASN A 114 4.29 -11.56 1.41
N ALA A 115 5.45 -11.80 0.79
CA ALA A 115 6.35 -12.88 1.18
C ALA A 115 6.83 -12.73 2.63
N GLY A 116 7.20 -11.50 3.04
CA GLY A 116 7.59 -11.20 4.42
C GLY A 116 6.47 -11.46 5.43
N VAL A 117 5.23 -11.05 5.12
CA VAL A 117 4.06 -11.31 5.96
C VAL A 117 3.79 -12.81 6.08
N GLN A 118 3.93 -13.58 5.00
CA GLN A 118 3.78 -15.04 5.07
C GLN A 118 4.87 -15.69 5.94
N SER A 119 6.12 -15.23 5.86
CA SER A 119 7.19 -15.70 6.78
C SER A 119 6.83 -15.43 8.23
N LEU A 120 6.41 -14.19 8.54
CA LEU A 120 6.01 -13.79 9.90
C LEU A 120 4.83 -14.61 10.41
N ARG A 121 3.86 -14.94 9.55
CA ARG A 121 2.74 -15.82 9.92
C ARG A 121 3.23 -17.21 10.29
N ASN A 122 4.10 -17.79 9.47
CA ASN A 122 4.68 -19.12 9.72
C ASN A 122 5.50 -19.14 11.03
N GLU A 123 6.29 -18.11 11.27
CA GLU A 123 7.07 -17.96 12.51
C GLU A 123 6.16 -17.81 13.73
N ARG A 124 5.14 -16.94 13.65
CA ARG A 124 4.15 -16.74 14.71
C ARG A 124 3.40 -18.04 15.01
N ASP A 125 2.98 -18.78 13.99
CA ASP A 125 2.28 -20.06 14.17
C ASP A 125 3.21 -21.10 14.81
N GLY A 126 4.48 -21.15 14.40
CA GLY A 126 5.50 -21.99 15.01
C GLY A 126 5.76 -21.66 16.48
N GLU A 127 5.85 -20.38 16.84
CA GLU A 127 5.98 -19.94 18.23
C GLU A 127 4.74 -20.25 19.08
N VAL A 128 3.53 -20.11 18.52
CA VAL A 128 2.29 -20.50 19.20
C VAL A 128 2.30 -21.98 19.55
N GLU A 129 2.75 -22.85 18.63
CA GLU A 129 2.87 -24.29 18.91
C GLU A 129 3.95 -24.59 19.97
N LYS A 130 5.09 -23.89 19.94
CA LYS A 130 6.11 -24.00 21.00
C LYS A 130 5.55 -23.60 22.35
N VAL A 131 4.82 -22.49 22.45
CA VAL A 131 4.19 -22.03 23.70
C VAL A 131 3.21 -23.07 24.23
N LYS A 132 2.35 -23.65 23.38
CA LYS A 132 1.47 -24.75 23.79
C LYS A 132 2.24 -25.95 24.34
N SER A 133 3.33 -26.33 23.67
CA SER A 133 4.17 -27.46 24.11
C SER A 133 4.85 -27.20 25.44
N LEU A 134 5.32 -25.97 25.67
CA LEU A 134 5.96 -25.55 26.92
C LEU A 134 4.94 -25.47 28.05
N GLN A 135 3.75 -24.94 27.79
CA GLN A 135 2.67 -24.90 28.77
C GLN A 135 2.32 -26.30 29.25
N LYS A 136 2.15 -27.26 28.32
CA LYS A 136 1.90 -28.66 28.69
C LYS A 136 3.01 -29.23 29.57
N ARG A 137 4.28 -28.96 29.25
CA ARG A 137 5.42 -29.42 30.07
C ARG A 137 5.42 -28.79 31.46
N ILE A 138 5.05 -27.51 31.57
CA ILE A 138 4.91 -26.84 32.87
C ILE A 138 3.81 -27.52 33.68
N ASP A 139 2.65 -27.78 33.08
CA ASP A 139 1.53 -28.44 33.76
C ASP A 139 1.91 -29.85 34.22
N ASP A 140 2.60 -30.62 33.37
CA ASP A 140 3.10 -31.96 33.68
C ASP A 140 4.13 -31.93 34.84
N LEU A 141 5.02 -30.94 34.85
CA LEU A 141 6.02 -30.76 35.92
C LEU A 141 5.41 -30.33 37.24
N LEU A 142 4.41 -29.44 37.20
CA LEU A 142 3.65 -29.05 38.38
C LEU A 142 2.94 -30.26 38.98
N ALA A 143 2.26 -31.05 38.16
CA ALA A 143 1.58 -32.27 38.61
C ALA A 143 2.56 -33.32 39.19
N GLN A 144 3.78 -33.43 38.64
CA GLN A 144 4.81 -34.30 39.21
C GLN A 144 5.32 -33.78 40.56
N THR A 145 5.51 -32.47 40.69
CA THR A 145 5.96 -31.85 41.94
C THR A 145 4.92 -32.02 43.04
N ASP A 146 3.64 -31.82 42.72
CA ASP A 146 2.53 -32.03 43.66
C ASP A 146 2.44 -33.49 44.13
N LYS A 147 2.57 -34.46 43.20
CA LYS A 147 2.59 -35.89 43.54
C LYS A 147 3.77 -36.26 44.42
N ALA A 148 4.96 -35.71 44.15
CA ALA A 148 6.14 -35.95 44.99
C ALA A 148 5.94 -35.38 46.40
N GLY A 149 5.42 -34.15 46.51
CA GLY A 149 5.10 -33.54 47.81
C GLY A 149 4.05 -34.33 48.61
N GLN A 150 3.03 -34.87 47.94
CA GLN A 150 2.05 -35.76 48.58
C GLN A 150 2.68 -37.07 49.06
N ALA A 151 3.53 -37.70 48.25
CA ALA A 151 4.22 -38.92 48.63
C ALA A 151 5.15 -38.71 49.84
N ASP A 152 5.86 -37.58 49.89
CA ASP A 152 6.73 -37.22 51.01
C ASP A 152 5.92 -36.95 52.28
N ALA A 153 4.78 -36.25 52.17
CA ALA A 153 3.88 -36.00 53.30
C ALA A 153 3.27 -37.31 53.84
N GLU A 154 2.79 -38.19 52.96
CA GLU A 154 2.26 -39.50 53.34
C GLU A 154 3.34 -40.38 54.00
N ALA A 155 4.57 -40.38 53.47
CA ALA A 155 5.68 -41.12 54.06
C ALA A 155 6.01 -40.63 55.48
N LYS A 156 5.98 -39.30 55.69
CA LYS A 156 6.18 -38.70 57.01
C LYS A 156 5.07 -39.07 57.99
N GLU A 157 3.81 -39.00 57.57
CA GLU A 157 2.67 -39.39 58.41
C GLU A 157 2.70 -40.89 58.77
N ILE A 158 3.06 -41.76 57.82
CA ILE A 158 3.24 -43.19 58.09
C ILE A 158 4.35 -43.41 59.12
N ALA A 159 5.48 -42.69 59.02
CA ALA A 159 6.56 -42.77 59.98
C ALA A 159 6.13 -42.31 61.38
N ASP A 160 5.38 -41.22 61.47
CA ASP A 160 4.83 -40.70 62.73
C ASP A 160 3.83 -41.68 63.37
N LEU A 161 2.97 -42.33 62.57
CA LEU A 161 2.05 -43.36 63.06
C LEU A 161 2.78 -44.60 63.58
N LYS A 162 3.82 -45.06 62.86
CA LYS A 162 4.66 -46.17 63.31
C LYS A 162 5.35 -45.85 64.63
N ALA A 163 5.92 -44.66 64.77
CA ALA A 163 6.56 -44.22 66.01
C ALA A 163 5.58 -44.21 67.22
N LYS A 164 4.31 -43.83 67.02
CA LYS A 164 3.27 -43.91 68.07
C LYS A 164 2.96 -45.35 68.47
N LEU A 165 2.84 -46.27 67.50
CA LEU A 165 2.61 -47.69 67.77
C LEU A 165 3.81 -48.32 68.48
N ASP A 166 5.03 -47.98 68.07
CA ASP A 166 6.27 -48.42 68.71
C ASP A 166 6.35 -47.94 70.16
N ALA A 167 5.99 -46.68 70.43
CA ALA A 167 5.92 -46.13 71.80
C ALA A 167 4.88 -46.83 72.68
N ALA A 168 3.78 -47.31 72.09
CA ALA A 168 2.77 -48.12 72.75
C ALA A 168 3.08 -49.64 72.75
N ASN A 169 4.23 -50.04 72.19
CA ASN A 169 4.70 -51.42 72.06
C ASN A 169 3.74 -52.35 71.29
N VAL A 170 3.02 -51.80 70.30
CA VAL A 170 2.07 -52.52 69.44
C VAL A 170 2.77 -52.99 68.16
N THR A 171 2.62 -54.28 67.84
CA THR A 171 3.24 -54.88 66.64
C THR A 171 2.41 -54.61 65.39
N TYR A 172 3.06 -54.12 64.34
CA TYR A 172 2.43 -53.85 63.04
C TYR A 172 3.18 -54.55 61.89
N ARG A 173 2.52 -54.68 60.73
CA ARG A 173 3.16 -55.19 59.50
C ARG A 173 3.99 -54.09 58.84
N ALA A 174 5.22 -54.42 58.41
CA ALA A 174 6.14 -53.44 57.81
C ALA A 174 5.53 -52.66 56.61
N ASN A 175 4.71 -53.33 55.80
CA ASN A 175 4.02 -52.79 54.63
C ASN A 175 2.52 -52.49 54.89
N ALA A 176 2.14 -52.20 56.14
CA ALA A 176 0.77 -51.81 56.44
C ALA A 176 0.43 -50.46 55.77
N SER A 177 -0.80 -50.33 55.25
CA SER A 177 -1.30 -49.09 54.69
C SER A 177 -1.49 -48.01 55.77
N LYS A 178 -1.44 -46.73 55.37
CA LYS A 178 -1.67 -45.59 56.25
C LYS A 178 -2.97 -45.72 57.06
N GLU A 179 -4.08 -46.08 56.43
CA GLU A 179 -5.37 -46.28 57.12
C GLU A 179 -5.32 -47.42 58.15
N SER A 180 -4.62 -48.51 57.85
CA SER A 180 -4.48 -49.64 58.79
C SER A 180 -3.66 -49.25 60.02
N LEU A 181 -2.59 -48.47 59.83
CA LEU A 181 -1.78 -47.92 60.92
C LEU A 181 -2.57 -46.91 61.74
N GLN A 182 -3.33 -46.02 61.09
CA GLN A 182 -4.17 -45.02 61.75
C GLN A 182 -5.21 -45.70 62.65
N LYS A 183 -5.90 -46.72 62.14
CA LYS A 183 -6.90 -47.46 62.91
C LYS A 183 -6.31 -48.10 64.17
N GLN A 184 -5.10 -48.70 64.07
CA GLN A 184 -4.43 -49.28 65.23
C GLN A 184 -4.04 -48.21 66.26
N VAL A 185 -3.63 -47.02 65.80
CA VAL A 185 -3.35 -45.89 66.69
C VAL A 185 -4.63 -45.40 67.39
N ASP A 186 -5.76 -45.35 66.67
CA ASP A 186 -7.05 -44.91 67.22
C ASP A 186 -7.64 -45.91 68.24
N GLU A 187 -7.29 -47.19 68.13
CA GLU A 187 -7.68 -48.27 69.05
C GLU A 187 -6.80 -48.33 70.32
N LEU A 188 -5.74 -47.51 70.41
CA LEU A 188 -4.93 -47.42 71.62
C LEU A 188 -5.78 -46.90 72.81
N PRO A 189 -5.61 -47.47 74.02
CA PRO A 189 -6.30 -46.96 75.20
C PRO A 189 -5.93 -45.49 75.41
N LYS A 190 -6.92 -44.60 75.39
CA LYS A 190 -6.72 -43.18 75.71
C LYS A 190 -6.31 -43.08 77.17
N VAL A 191 -5.06 -42.69 77.42
CA VAL A 191 -4.54 -42.35 78.75
C VAL A 191 -5.13 -41.02 79.20
#